data_AF-T1K9X1-F1
#
_entry.id   AF-T1K9X1-F1
#
_cell.length_a   1.000
_cell.length_b   1.000
_cell.length_c   1.000
_cell.angle_alpha   90.00
_cell.angle_beta   90.00
_cell.angle_gamma   90.00
#
_symmetry.space_group_name_H-M   'P 1'
#
loop_
_entity.id
_entity.type
_entity.pdbx_description
1 polymer ?
#
loop_
_entity_poly.entity_id
_entity_poly.type
_entity_poly.pdbx_seq_one_letter_code
_entity_poly.pdbx_strand_id
1 'polypeptide(L)'
;MDTRPEVMSSKIEFLEAKVDALGRIQKEFFNTIETQIVEGRFEPKRLIELKYKAKFTKKLVKRRYDPAWRLMIKRLQEERVKADTLRTIKSTFLFGPKDPIPFVRKLAEILFGHDRLVKTMMGKNGQPLKGIKPCDRNEFFTSEEEQLFLDLMKLVDEKLFDDEDAFEYLVRRIVNQLGRDLARPPIRLPRCLHFNRADNIRAITDYFPRVTRPGPARTDPQCNDNVINID
;
A
#
# COMPACT_ATOMS: atom_id res chain seq x y z
N MET A 1 -46.51 16.58 -13.86
CA MET A 1 -45.05 16.46 -14.05
C MET A 1 -44.74 14.99 -14.29
N ASP A 2 -44.83 14.56 -15.55
CA ASP A 2 -44.63 13.16 -15.96
C ASP A 2 -43.14 12.85 -16.09
N THR A 3 -42.57 12.23 -15.06
CA THR A 3 -41.29 11.53 -15.18
C THR A 3 -41.49 10.26 -16.00
N ARG A 4 -41.05 10.32 -17.25
CA ARG A 4 -41.11 9.26 -18.27
C ARG A 4 -40.60 7.90 -17.76
N PRO A 5 -41.37 6.80 -17.92
CA PRO A 5 -40.95 5.43 -17.55
C PRO A 5 -39.71 4.94 -18.30
N GLU A 6 -39.43 5.50 -19.49
CA GLU A 6 -38.24 5.18 -20.30
C GLU A 6 -36.91 5.47 -19.56
N VAL A 7 -36.85 6.54 -18.74
CA VAL A 7 -35.64 6.93 -18.00
C VAL A 7 -35.35 5.96 -16.84
N MET A 8 -36.38 5.28 -16.33
CA MET A 8 -36.23 4.27 -15.28
C MET A 8 -35.76 2.94 -15.86
N SER A 9 -36.25 2.55 -17.04
CA SER A 9 -35.83 1.33 -17.75
C SER A 9 -34.34 1.32 -18.06
N SER A 10 -33.81 2.41 -18.63
CA SER A 10 -32.37 2.50 -18.94
C SER A 10 -31.47 2.51 -17.70
N LYS A 11 -31.97 2.97 -16.54
CA LYS A 11 -31.22 2.89 -15.27
C LYS A 11 -31.17 1.47 -14.72
N ILE A 12 -32.24 0.68 -14.91
CA ILE A 12 -32.31 -0.72 -14.48
C ILE A 12 -31.33 -1.56 -15.32
N GLU A 13 -31.38 -1.43 -16.65
CA GLU A 13 -30.45 -2.13 -17.55
C GLU A 13 -28.98 -1.80 -17.25
N PHE A 14 -28.68 -0.54 -16.93
CA PHE A 14 -27.33 -0.12 -16.54
C PHE A 14 -26.87 -0.72 -15.20
N LEU A 15 -27.79 -0.88 -14.25
CA LEU A 15 -27.49 -1.51 -12.96
C LEU A 15 -27.30 -3.02 -13.11
N GLU A 16 -28.12 -3.69 -13.92
CA GLU A 16 -27.99 -5.12 -14.24
C GLU A 16 -26.64 -5.42 -14.89
N ALA A 17 -26.25 -4.63 -15.90
CA ALA A 17 -24.94 -4.75 -16.54
C ALA A 17 -23.77 -4.59 -15.56
N LYS A 18 -23.92 -3.72 -14.55
CA LYS A 18 -22.90 -3.56 -13.48
C LYS A 18 -22.88 -4.75 -12.53
N VAL A 19 -24.03 -5.32 -12.18
CA VAL A 19 -24.11 -6.51 -11.34
C VAL A 19 -23.44 -7.70 -12.04
N ASP A 20 -23.70 -7.89 -13.33
CA ASP A 20 -23.08 -8.95 -14.12
C ASP A 20 -21.56 -8.76 -14.30
N ALA A 21 -21.11 -7.52 -14.47
CA ALA A 21 -19.68 -7.20 -14.50
C ALA A 21 -19.00 -7.53 -13.16
N LEU A 22 -19.64 -7.20 -12.04
CA LEU A 22 -19.15 -7.54 -10.70
C LEU A 22 -19.12 -9.06 -10.47
N GLY A 23 -20.14 -9.79 -10.94
CA GLY A 23 -20.19 -11.25 -10.88
C GLY A 23 -19.03 -11.90 -11.65
N ARG A 24 -18.72 -11.39 -12.85
CA ARG A 24 -17.57 -11.85 -13.65
C ARG A 24 -16.24 -11.61 -12.95
N ILE A 25 -16.02 -10.40 -12.42
CA ILE A 25 -14.79 -10.05 -11.67
C ILE A 25 -14.63 -10.95 -10.44
N GLN A 26 -15.70 -11.22 -9.70
CA GLN A 26 -15.65 -12.13 -8.56
C GLN A 26 -15.28 -13.55 -8.99
N LYS A 27 -15.88 -14.07 -10.05
CA LYS A 27 -15.60 -15.42 -10.56
C LYS A 27 -14.14 -15.56 -11.02
N GLU A 28 -13.61 -14.58 -11.75
CA GLU A 28 -12.20 -14.55 -12.16
C GLU A 28 -11.25 -14.50 -10.96
N PHE A 29 -11.60 -13.73 -9.92
CA PHE A 29 -10.83 -13.66 -8.69
C PHE A 29 -10.78 -15.02 -7.97
N PHE A 30 -11.92 -15.70 -7.83
CA PHE A 30 -11.98 -17.04 -7.22
C PHE A 30 -11.21 -18.08 -8.05
N ASN A 31 -11.36 -18.10 -9.38
CA ASN A 31 -10.60 -18.99 -10.26
C ASN A 31 -9.09 -18.77 -10.15
N THR A 32 -8.66 -17.51 -10.02
CA THR A 32 -7.26 -17.15 -9.81
C THR A 32 -6.73 -17.66 -8.47
N ILE A 33 -7.54 -17.59 -7.41
CA ILE A 33 -7.19 -18.15 -6.10
C ILE A 33 -7.09 -19.67 -6.18
N GLU A 34 -8.08 -20.33 -6.77
CA GLU A 34 -8.11 -21.80 -6.93
C GLU A 34 -6.87 -22.28 -7.70
N THR A 35 -6.53 -21.60 -8.79
CA THR A 35 -5.33 -21.93 -9.59
C THR A 35 -4.05 -21.74 -8.76
N GLN A 36 -3.94 -20.66 -7.98
CA GLN A 36 -2.78 -20.44 -7.10
C GLN A 36 -2.69 -21.48 -5.97
N ILE A 37 -3.82 -21.97 -5.46
CA ILE A 37 -3.87 -23.04 -4.45
C ILE A 37 -3.40 -24.36 -5.07
N VAL A 38 -3.92 -24.72 -6.23
CA VAL A 38 -3.55 -25.95 -6.96
C VAL A 38 -2.07 -25.96 -7.34
N GLU A 39 -1.53 -24.81 -7.71
CA GLU A 39 -0.11 -24.65 -8.06
C GLU A 39 0.83 -24.53 -6.84
N GLY A 40 0.30 -24.57 -5.60
CA GLY A 40 1.09 -24.41 -4.38
C GLY A 40 1.73 -23.02 -4.22
N ARG A 41 1.28 -22.03 -5.00
CA ARG A 41 1.76 -20.63 -4.99
C ARG A 41 0.92 -19.70 -4.11
N PHE A 42 -0.06 -20.25 -3.40
CA PHE A 42 -0.97 -19.49 -2.58
C PHE A 42 -0.26 -18.99 -1.32
N GLU A 43 -0.13 -17.67 -1.19
CA GLU A 43 0.33 -17.04 0.04
C GLU A 43 -0.87 -16.54 0.86
N PRO A 44 -1.16 -17.15 2.04
CA PRO A 44 -2.25 -16.71 2.92
C PRO A 44 -2.20 -15.20 3.25
N LYS A 45 -0.99 -14.64 3.28
CA LYS A 45 -0.72 -13.23 3.54
C LYS A 45 -1.37 -12.30 2.51
N ARG A 46 -1.41 -12.69 1.24
CA ARG A 46 -2.00 -11.88 0.16
C ARG A 46 -3.53 -11.84 0.25
N LEU A 47 -4.15 -12.93 0.67
CA LEU A 47 -5.60 -13.00 0.90
C LEU A 47 -6.02 -12.09 2.06
N ILE A 48 -5.25 -12.12 3.17
CA ILE A 48 -5.48 -11.26 4.33
C ILE A 48 -5.40 -9.78 3.93
N GLU A 49 -4.37 -9.40 3.17
CA GLU A 49 -4.21 -8.04 2.66
C GLU A 49 -5.41 -7.61 1.80
N LEU A 50 -5.84 -8.44 0.84
CA LEU A 50 -6.99 -8.16 -0.02
C LEU A 50 -8.29 -8.01 0.78
N LYS A 51 -8.49 -8.87 1.79
CA LYS A 51 -9.63 -8.78 2.72
C LYS A 51 -9.65 -7.44 3.44
N TYR A 52 -8.53 -6.99 4.00
CA TYR A 52 -8.45 -5.70 4.68
C TYR A 52 -8.65 -4.52 3.72
N LYS A 53 -8.06 -4.58 2.52
CA LYS A 53 -8.24 -3.52 1.51
C LYS A 53 -9.70 -3.37 1.11
N ALA A 54 -10.38 -4.49 0.84
CA ALA A 54 -11.80 -4.47 0.50
C ALA A 54 -12.67 -3.90 1.63
N LYS A 55 -12.40 -4.29 2.88
CA LYS A 55 -13.08 -3.75 4.06
C LYS A 55 -12.87 -2.24 4.21
N PHE A 56 -11.62 -1.78 4.10
CA PHE A 56 -11.27 -0.36 4.19
C PHE A 56 -12.01 0.46 3.13
N THR A 57 -11.90 0.07 1.86
CA THR A 57 -12.54 0.79 0.75
C THR A 57 -14.05 0.86 0.93
N LYS A 58 -14.69 -0.25 1.30
CA LYS A 58 -16.13 -0.29 1.57
C LYS A 58 -16.54 0.68 2.67
N LYS A 59 -15.76 0.73 3.76
CA LYS A 59 -16.04 1.58 4.93
C LYS A 59 -15.80 3.05 4.63
N LEU A 60 -14.68 3.41 4.02
CA LEU A 60 -14.39 4.79 3.63
C LEU A 60 -15.44 5.35 2.67
N VAL A 61 -15.84 4.57 1.66
CA VAL A 61 -16.91 4.98 0.74
C VAL A 61 -18.22 5.20 1.49
N LYS A 62 -18.62 4.28 2.36
CA LYS A 62 -19.83 4.43 3.18
C LYS A 62 -19.77 5.69 4.05
N ARG A 63 -18.65 5.94 4.73
CA ARG A 63 -18.43 7.12 5.57
C ARG A 63 -18.52 8.44 4.80
N ARG A 64 -18.01 8.49 3.56
CA ARG A 64 -18.10 9.71 2.73
C ARG A 64 -19.52 10.06 2.30
N TYR A 65 -20.46 9.13 2.34
CA TYR A 65 -21.88 9.41 2.11
C TYR A 65 -22.64 9.74 3.41
N ASP A 66 -22.03 9.54 4.57
CA ASP A 66 -22.62 9.85 5.87
C ASP A 66 -22.42 11.33 6.23
N PRO A 67 -23.48 12.16 6.28
CA PRO A 67 -23.35 13.59 6.57
C PRO A 67 -22.83 13.87 7.98
N ALA A 68 -23.16 13.03 8.97
CA ALA A 68 -22.71 13.21 10.35
C ALA A 68 -21.19 12.99 10.44
N TRP A 69 -20.69 11.94 9.81
CA TRP A 69 -19.24 11.68 9.73
C TRP A 69 -18.50 12.81 9.00
N ARG A 70 -19.04 13.32 7.89
CA ARG A 70 -18.41 14.45 7.17
C ARG A 70 -18.31 15.70 8.03
N LEU A 71 -19.34 16.01 8.82
CA LEU A 71 -19.33 17.14 9.75
C LEU A 71 -18.29 16.93 10.86
N MET A 72 -18.20 15.72 11.40
CA MET A 72 -17.16 15.35 12.37
C MET A 72 -15.76 15.57 11.78
N ILE A 73 -15.47 15.10 10.56
CA ILE A 73 -14.18 15.33 9.90
C ILE A 73 -13.89 16.83 9.69
N LYS A 74 -14.89 17.62 9.29
CA LYS A 74 -14.71 19.08 9.14
C LYS A 74 -14.35 19.74 10.47
N ARG A 75 -14.95 19.29 11.57
CA ARG A 75 -14.75 19.81 12.93
C ARG A 75 -13.55 19.18 13.66
N LEU A 76 -12.91 18.16 13.09
CA LEU A 76 -11.75 17.50 13.69
C LEU A 76 -10.71 18.52 14.13
N GLN A 77 -10.30 18.44 15.39
CA GLN A 77 -9.17 19.17 15.95
C GLN A 77 -8.15 18.14 16.41
N GLU A 78 -6.88 18.41 16.15
CA GLU A 78 -5.79 17.52 16.54
C GLU A 78 -4.59 18.42 16.90
N GLU A 79 -4.29 18.51 18.19
CA GLU A 79 -3.28 19.43 18.74
C GLU A 79 -1.86 19.03 18.33
N ARG A 80 -1.63 17.73 18.08
CA ARG A 80 -0.35 17.19 17.61
C ARG A 80 0.00 17.62 16.19
N VAL A 81 -0.96 18.18 15.43
CA VAL A 81 -0.80 18.49 14.00
C VAL A 81 -1.03 19.97 13.73
N LYS A 82 -0.14 20.59 12.97
CA LYS A 82 -0.27 21.99 12.52
C LYS A 82 -1.58 22.20 11.75
N ALA A 83 -2.20 23.36 11.92
CA ALA A 83 -3.50 23.68 11.33
C ALA A 83 -3.54 23.53 9.79
N ASP A 84 -2.48 23.91 9.08
CA ASP A 84 -2.40 23.80 7.62
C ASP A 84 -2.31 22.34 7.15
N THR A 85 -1.51 21.53 7.85
CA THR A 85 -1.43 20.09 7.64
C THR A 85 -2.79 19.44 7.89
N LEU A 86 -3.45 19.81 9.00
CA LEU A 86 -4.76 19.29 9.36
C LEU A 86 -5.83 19.63 8.32
N ARG A 87 -5.79 20.81 7.71
CA ARG A 87 -6.68 21.17 6.58
C ARG A 87 -6.52 20.20 5.41
N THR A 88 -5.29 19.83 5.09
CA THR A 88 -4.96 18.90 3.99
C THR A 88 -5.35 17.47 4.32
N ILE A 89 -5.20 17.06 5.58
CA ILE A 89 -5.70 15.78 6.11
C ILE A 89 -7.22 15.70 5.93
N LYS A 90 -7.97 16.70 6.43
CA LYS A 90 -9.43 16.77 6.28
C LYS A 90 -9.87 16.64 4.84
N SER A 91 -9.21 17.36 3.93
CA SER A 91 -9.47 17.26 2.49
C SER A 91 -9.24 15.84 1.96
N THR A 92 -8.17 15.17 2.38
CA THR A 92 -7.86 13.78 2.00
C THR A 92 -8.92 12.79 2.48
N PHE A 93 -9.43 12.94 3.71
CA PHE A 93 -10.54 12.12 4.21
C PHE A 93 -11.83 12.29 3.39
N LEU A 94 -12.19 13.53 3.05
CA LEU A 94 -13.43 13.85 2.36
C LEU A 94 -13.39 13.52 0.85
N PHE A 95 -12.28 13.83 0.19
CA PHE A 95 -12.18 13.87 -1.28
C PHE A 95 -10.99 13.08 -1.84
N GLY A 96 -10.14 12.53 -0.99
CA GLY A 96 -8.95 11.80 -1.42
C GLY A 96 -9.25 10.45 -2.09
N PRO A 97 -8.21 9.64 -2.32
CA PRO A 97 -8.36 8.30 -2.90
C PRO A 97 -9.30 7.43 -2.08
N LYS A 98 -9.96 6.47 -2.74
CA LYS A 98 -10.81 5.46 -2.09
C LYS A 98 -10.02 4.19 -1.76
N ASP A 99 -9.02 3.89 -2.58
CA ASP A 99 -8.13 2.74 -2.39
C ASP A 99 -7.16 3.03 -1.23
N PRO A 100 -6.97 2.08 -0.29
CA PRO A 100 -6.10 2.26 0.88
C PRO A 100 -4.67 2.62 0.54
N ILE A 101 -4.06 2.03 -0.51
CA ILE A 101 -2.65 2.30 -0.83
C ILE A 101 -2.41 3.79 -1.12
N PRO A 102 -3.02 4.41 -2.14
CA PRO A 102 -2.80 5.82 -2.42
C PRO A 102 -3.34 6.72 -1.32
N PHE A 103 -4.37 6.30 -0.58
CA PHE A 103 -4.88 7.05 0.56
C PHE A 103 -3.84 7.16 1.68
N VAL A 104 -3.28 6.03 2.11
CA VAL A 104 -2.28 5.95 3.17
C VAL A 104 -0.97 6.61 2.76
N ARG A 105 -0.51 6.40 1.52
CA ARG A 105 0.70 7.07 1.00
C ARG A 105 0.56 8.59 1.07
N LYS A 106 -0.55 9.12 0.56
CA LYS A 106 -0.83 10.56 0.57
C LYS A 106 -0.91 11.10 2.00
N LEU A 107 -1.56 10.38 2.91
CA LEU A 107 -1.66 10.81 4.29
C LEU A 107 -0.29 10.82 5.00
N ALA A 108 0.54 9.81 4.76
CA ALA A 108 1.90 9.73 5.30
C ALA A 108 2.79 10.86 4.78
N GLU A 109 2.71 11.20 3.49
CA GLU A 109 3.43 12.33 2.91
C GLU A 109 3.01 13.66 3.55
N ILE A 110 1.70 13.85 3.79
CA ILE A 110 1.17 15.06 4.44
C ILE A 110 1.65 15.17 5.89
N LEU A 111 1.63 14.06 6.64
CA LEU A 111 1.94 14.06 8.08
C LEU A 111 3.43 14.18 8.37
N PHE A 112 4.25 13.39 7.68
CA PHE A 112 5.66 13.23 8.02
C PHE A 112 6.60 13.96 7.05
N GLY A 113 6.13 14.26 5.85
CA GLY A 113 6.97 14.82 4.79
C GLY A 113 7.89 13.80 4.15
N HIS A 114 8.45 14.19 3.00
CA HIS A 114 9.28 13.32 2.18
C HIS A 114 10.58 12.88 2.89
N ASP A 115 11.33 13.85 3.43
CA ASP A 115 12.64 13.61 4.04
C ASP A 115 12.57 12.62 5.20
N ARG A 116 11.50 12.72 6.01
CA ARG A 116 11.32 11.86 7.17
C ARG A 116 10.94 10.44 6.76
N LEU A 117 10.08 10.27 5.76
CA LEU A 117 9.69 8.95 5.25
C LEU A 117 10.86 8.15 4.67
N VAL A 118 11.82 8.85 4.05
CA VAL A 118 13.03 8.23 3.50
C VAL A 118 13.95 7.72 4.60
N LYS A 119 14.11 8.46 5.70
CA LYS A 119 15.04 8.12 6.79
C LYS A 119 14.45 7.18 7.85
N THR A 120 13.12 7.24 8.01
CA THR A 120 12.42 6.63 9.15
C THR A 120 11.61 5.41 8.73
N MET A 121 11.60 4.38 9.58
CA MET A 121 10.79 3.18 9.42
C MET A 121 9.67 3.13 10.48
N MET A 122 8.48 2.72 10.06
CA MET A 122 7.37 2.45 10.99
C MET A 122 7.57 1.07 11.60
N GLY A 123 7.77 1.07 12.91
CA GLY A 123 8.01 -0.11 13.73
C GLY A 123 6.73 -0.53 14.46
N LYS A 124 6.88 -1.26 15.57
CA LYS A 124 5.78 -1.56 16.48
C LYS A 124 6.04 -0.83 17.80
N ASN A 125 5.21 0.15 18.13
CA ASN A 125 5.35 0.99 19.32
C ASN A 125 6.73 1.67 19.38
N GLY A 126 7.18 2.20 18.24
CA GLY A 126 8.47 2.86 18.10
C GLY A 126 9.70 1.95 18.21
N GLN A 127 9.51 0.62 18.21
CA GLN A 127 10.59 -0.35 18.21
C GLN A 127 10.73 -1.05 16.84
N PRO A 128 11.95 -1.44 16.45
CA PRO A 128 12.16 -2.24 15.25
C PRO A 128 11.38 -3.56 15.32
N LEU A 129 10.80 -3.98 14.20
CA LEU A 129 10.25 -5.33 14.08
C LEU A 129 11.41 -6.36 14.17
N LYS A 130 11.15 -7.47 14.87
CA LYS A 130 12.14 -8.56 15.05
C LYS A 130 12.66 -9.03 13.68
N GLY A 131 13.99 -9.07 13.52
CA GLY A 131 14.65 -9.60 12.32
C GLY A 131 14.87 -8.60 11.18
N ILE A 132 14.60 -7.30 11.36
CA ILE A 132 15.00 -6.29 10.38
C ILE A 132 16.52 -6.09 10.47
N LYS A 133 17.23 -6.36 9.37
CA LYS A 133 18.64 -5.98 9.24
C LYS A 133 18.75 -4.46 9.07
N PRO A 134 19.66 -3.79 9.79
CA PRO A 134 19.92 -2.35 9.64
C PRO A 134 20.65 -2.11 8.31
N CYS A 135 19.90 -2.03 7.21
CA CYS A 135 20.53 -1.85 5.89
C CYS A 135 20.00 -0.66 5.09
N ASP A 136 18.81 -0.12 5.40
CA ASP A 136 18.23 0.96 4.58
C ASP A 136 17.81 2.22 5.38
N ARG A 137 17.43 2.07 6.65
CA ARG A 137 16.86 3.14 7.50
C ARG A 137 17.19 2.88 8.96
N ASN A 138 17.80 3.87 9.62
CA ASN A 138 18.28 3.74 11.00
C ASN A 138 17.37 4.44 12.02
N GLU A 139 16.40 5.24 11.56
CA GLU A 139 15.45 5.94 12.41
C GLU A 139 14.10 5.22 12.45
N PHE A 140 13.39 5.33 13.57
CA PHE A 140 12.06 4.77 13.76
C PHE A 140 11.06 5.87 14.14
N PHE A 141 9.81 5.72 13.70
CA PHE A 141 8.75 6.62 14.14
C PHE A 141 8.57 6.46 15.65
N THR A 142 8.28 7.55 16.33
CA THR A 142 7.98 7.47 17.76
C THR A 142 6.63 6.79 17.98
N SER A 143 6.42 6.23 19.17
CA SER A 143 5.13 5.63 19.53
C SER A 143 3.97 6.63 19.40
N GLU A 144 4.22 7.90 19.69
CA GLU A 144 3.22 8.97 19.56
C GLU A 144 2.82 9.21 18.10
N GLU A 145 3.77 9.12 17.17
CA GLU A 145 3.53 9.29 15.74
C GLU A 145 2.80 8.09 15.13
N GLU A 146 3.16 6.87 15.56
CA GLU A 146 2.43 5.67 15.21
C GLU A 146 0.99 5.73 15.73
N GLN A 147 0.80 6.18 16.97
CA GLN A 147 -0.51 6.33 17.58
C GLN A 147 -1.34 7.42 16.88
N LEU A 148 -0.76 8.58 16.57
CA LEU A 148 -1.43 9.61 15.79
C LEU A 148 -1.92 9.07 14.44
N PHE A 149 -1.09 8.30 13.74
CA PHE A 149 -1.50 7.71 12.47
C PHE A 149 -2.62 6.69 12.65
N LEU A 150 -2.54 5.86 13.70
CA LEU A 150 -3.59 4.92 14.06
C LEU A 150 -4.91 5.61 14.39
N ASP A 151 -4.88 6.70 15.18
CA ASP A 151 -6.05 7.49 15.55
C ASP A 151 -6.74 8.05 14.29
N LEU A 152 -5.95 8.58 13.36
CA LEU A 152 -6.46 9.04 12.06
C LEU A 152 -7.08 7.90 11.25
N MET A 153 -6.47 6.72 11.24
CA MET A 153 -7.04 5.55 10.56
C MET A 153 -8.35 5.07 11.20
N LYS A 154 -8.46 5.14 12.53
CA LYS A 154 -9.69 4.80 13.28
C LYS A 154 -10.87 5.70 12.91
N LEU A 155 -10.64 6.91 12.40
CA LEU A 155 -11.71 7.75 11.83
C LEU A 155 -12.42 7.09 10.64
N VAL A 156 -11.77 6.19 9.92
CA VAL A 156 -12.40 5.41 8.85
C VAL A 156 -13.27 4.30 9.46
N ASP A 157 -12.66 3.44 10.28
CA ASP A 157 -13.33 2.33 10.96
C ASP A 157 -12.54 1.86 12.18
N GLU A 158 -13.00 2.23 13.38
CA GLU A 158 -12.41 1.81 14.65
C GLU A 158 -12.25 0.29 14.74
N LYS A 159 -13.32 -0.46 14.47
CA LYS A 159 -13.32 -1.93 14.55
C LYS A 159 -12.37 -2.62 13.57
N LEU A 160 -12.02 -1.95 12.47
CA LEU A 160 -11.05 -2.48 11.52
C LEU A 160 -9.64 -2.36 12.07
N PHE A 161 -9.33 -1.25 12.75
CA PHE A 161 -8.00 -0.94 13.26
C PHE A 161 -7.79 -1.33 14.72
N ASP A 162 -8.78 -1.95 15.36
CA ASP A 162 -8.59 -2.71 16.61
C ASP A 162 -7.87 -4.05 16.35
N ASP A 163 -7.88 -4.53 15.11
CA ASP A 163 -7.11 -5.68 14.65
C ASP A 163 -5.66 -5.25 14.33
N GLU A 164 -4.69 -5.84 15.03
CA GLU A 164 -3.27 -5.50 14.85
C GLU A 164 -2.78 -5.77 13.41
N ASP A 165 -3.28 -6.84 12.79
CA ASP A 165 -2.91 -7.20 11.42
C ASP A 165 -3.42 -6.16 10.42
N ALA A 166 -4.58 -5.56 10.66
CA ALA A 166 -5.10 -4.55 9.75
C ALA A 166 -4.17 -3.34 9.67
N PHE A 167 -3.60 -2.89 10.80
CA PHE A 167 -2.64 -1.80 10.82
C PHE A 167 -1.31 -2.19 10.14
N GLU A 168 -0.83 -3.41 10.37
CA GLU A 168 0.37 -3.95 9.70
C GLU A 168 0.23 -3.91 8.17
N TYR A 169 -0.87 -4.46 7.64
CA TYR A 169 -1.06 -4.62 6.20
C TYR A 169 -1.54 -3.34 5.49
N LEU A 170 -2.39 -2.54 6.12
CA LEU A 170 -2.92 -1.32 5.50
C LEU A 170 -2.05 -0.11 5.72
N VAL A 171 -1.22 -0.07 6.75
CA VAL A 171 -0.44 1.13 7.10
C VAL A 171 1.04 0.84 7.06
N ARG A 172 1.54 0.02 8.00
CA ARG A 172 2.98 -0.12 8.27
C ARG A 172 3.76 -0.52 7.02
N ARG A 173 3.31 -1.56 6.31
CA ARG A 173 3.93 -2.01 5.06
C ARG A 173 3.91 -0.95 3.96
N ILE A 174 2.81 -0.24 3.82
CA ILE A 174 2.63 0.77 2.77
C ILE A 174 3.53 1.97 3.01
N VAL A 175 3.58 2.47 4.25
CA VAL A 175 4.48 3.56 4.65
C VAL A 175 5.94 3.14 4.51
N ASN A 176 6.28 1.93 4.92
CA ASN A 176 7.63 1.42 4.79
C ASN A 176 8.06 1.22 3.33
N GLN A 177 7.15 0.78 2.46
CA GLN A 177 7.42 0.67 1.02
C GLN A 177 7.54 2.06 0.38
N LEU A 178 6.68 3.00 0.77
CA LEU A 178 6.76 4.39 0.29
C LEU A 178 8.13 5.01 0.59
N GLY A 179 8.64 4.89 1.81
CA GLY A 179 9.97 5.41 2.15
C GLY A 179 11.08 4.87 1.23
N ARG A 180 11.01 3.57 0.87
CA ARG A 180 11.93 2.95 -0.09
C ARG A 180 11.74 3.46 -1.51
N ASP A 181 10.50 3.62 -1.95
CA ASP A 181 10.17 4.14 -3.27
C ASP A 181 10.70 5.57 -3.44
N LEU A 182 10.61 6.39 -2.38
CA LEU A 182 11.10 7.77 -2.36
C LEU A 182 12.63 7.85 -2.29
N ALA A 183 13.28 6.91 -1.59
CA ALA A 183 14.74 6.84 -1.51
C ALA A 183 15.40 6.43 -2.83
N ARG A 184 14.67 5.74 -3.71
CA ARG A 184 15.22 5.31 -5.01
C ARG A 184 15.37 6.53 -5.92
N PRO A 185 16.55 6.76 -6.52
CA PRO A 185 16.67 7.76 -7.55
C PRO A 185 15.70 7.42 -8.69
N PRO A 186 15.09 8.43 -9.36
CA PRO A 186 14.24 8.16 -10.50
C PRO A 186 15.04 7.33 -11.50
N ILE A 187 14.48 6.19 -11.91
CA ILE A 187 15.04 5.39 -13.00
C ILE A 187 15.10 6.32 -14.20
N ARG A 188 16.30 6.82 -14.53
CA ARG A 188 16.55 7.47 -15.80
C ARG A 188 16.46 6.36 -16.84
N LEU A 189 15.26 6.12 -17.37
CA LEU A 189 15.15 5.37 -18.62
C LEU A 189 16.04 6.10 -19.62
N PRO A 190 16.98 5.42 -20.30
CA PRO A 190 17.81 6.05 -21.30
C PRO A 190 16.91 6.75 -22.31
N ARG A 191 17.18 8.04 -22.60
CA ARG A 191 16.38 8.92 -23.49
C ARG A 191 16.35 8.45 -24.96
N CYS A 192 16.92 7.30 -25.27
CA CYS A 192 16.96 6.68 -26.59
C CYS A 192 16.10 5.40 -26.61
N LEU A 193 14.81 5.54 -26.30
CA LEU A 193 13.77 4.67 -26.83
C LEU A 193 12.71 5.56 -27.48
N HIS A 194 13.09 6.22 -28.57
CA HIS A 194 12.12 6.53 -29.61
C HIS A 194 11.68 5.18 -30.17
N PHE A 195 10.50 4.75 -29.72
CA PHE A 195 9.81 3.55 -30.15
C PHE A 195 9.47 3.64 -31.64
N ASN A 196 10.39 3.21 -32.51
CA ASN A 196 10.02 2.76 -33.84
C ASN A 196 9.53 1.32 -33.73
N ARG A 197 8.30 1.11 -34.19
CA ARG A 197 7.48 -0.10 -34.00
C ARG A 197 7.99 -1.35 -34.73
N ALA A 198 9.14 -1.28 -35.39
CA ALA A 198 9.63 -2.31 -36.33
C ALA A 198 10.70 -3.27 -35.78
N ASP A 199 11.43 -2.93 -34.72
CA ASP A 199 12.62 -3.71 -34.32
C ASP A 199 12.40 -4.71 -33.16
N ASN A 200 11.13 -5.05 -32.89
CA ASN A 200 10.68 -5.58 -31.60
C ASN A 200 10.84 -7.09 -31.36
N ILE A 201 11.82 -7.78 -31.97
CA ILE A 201 12.04 -9.22 -31.71
C ILE A 201 13.47 -9.56 -31.24
N ARG A 202 14.48 -8.73 -31.51
CA ARG A 202 15.87 -9.06 -31.13
C ARG A 202 16.34 -8.50 -29.78
N ALA A 203 15.80 -7.38 -29.32
CA ALA A 203 16.32 -6.72 -28.11
C ALA A 203 15.86 -7.35 -26.78
N ILE A 204 14.80 -8.16 -26.78
CA ILE A 204 14.29 -8.81 -25.56
C ILE A 204 15.11 -10.07 -25.20
N THR A 205 15.77 -10.70 -26.18
CA THR A 205 16.59 -11.89 -25.94
C THR A 205 17.99 -11.59 -25.39
N ASP A 206 18.54 -10.41 -25.66
CA ASP A 206 19.92 -10.08 -25.26
C ASP A 206 20.02 -9.46 -23.85
N TYR A 207 18.91 -8.95 -23.29
CA TYR A 207 18.88 -8.35 -21.95
C TYR A 207 18.52 -9.32 -20.81
N PHE A 208 18.12 -10.55 -21.13
CA PHE A 208 17.91 -11.62 -20.16
C PHE A 208 18.87 -12.78 -20.45
N PRO A 209 20.08 -12.80 -19.86
CA PRO A 209 20.87 -14.02 -19.89
C PRO A 209 20.05 -15.13 -19.22
N ARG A 210 19.80 -16.21 -19.96
CA ARG A 210 19.17 -17.43 -19.45
C ARG A 210 19.89 -17.83 -18.17
N VAL A 211 19.12 -18.03 -17.11
CA VAL A 211 19.59 -18.64 -15.86
C VAL A 211 20.07 -20.06 -16.19
N THR A 212 21.35 -20.20 -16.50
CA THR A 212 22.04 -21.49 -16.50
C THR A 212 22.33 -21.86 -15.05
N ARG A 213 21.97 -23.10 -14.70
CA ARG A 213 22.08 -23.66 -13.35
C ARG A 213 23.51 -23.50 -12.80
N PRO A 214 23.69 -23.19 -11.51
CA PRO A 214 25.03 -23.14 -10.93
C PRO A 214 25.62 -24.56 -10.87
N GLY A 215 26.81 -24.72 -11.45
CA GLY A 215 27.70 -25.86 -11.22
C GLY A 215 28.34 -25.82 -9.83
N PRO A 216 29.02 -26.89 -9.39
CA PRO A 216 29.45 -27.06 -8.01
C PRO A 216 30.60 -26.11 -7.63
N ALA A 217 30.63 -25.86 -6.31
CA ALA A 217 31.39 -24.85 -5.60
C ALA A 217 32.88 -24.76 -5.97
N ARG A 218 33.35 -23.53 -6.20
CA ARG A 218 34.74 -23.14 -5.99
C ARG A 218 34.89 -22.67 -4.55
N THR A 219 35.77 -23.34 -3.82
CA THR A 219 36.34 -22.91 -2.55
C THR A 219 37.24 -21.69 -2.78
N ASP A 220 37.03 -20.64 -2.00
CA ASP A 220 37.88 -19.45 -1.92
C ASP A 220 37.97 -18.99 -0.44
N PRO A 221 39.01 -18.23 -0.05
CA PRO A 221 39.87 -18.58 1.07
C PRO A 221 39.45 -18.06 2.45
N GLN A 222 40.03 -18.70 3.48
CA GLN A 222 40.00 -18.36 4.89
C GLN A 222 40.13 -16.85 5.16
N CYS A 223 39.14 -16.27 5.84
CA CYS A 223 39.33 -15.05 6.62
C CYS A 223 39.89 -15.46 7.99
N ASN A 224 41.15 -15.08 8.24
CA ASN A 224 41.87 -15.33 9.48
C ASN A 224 41.18 -14.70 10.69
N ASP A 225 41.25 -15.47 11.77
CA ASP A 225 40.95 -15.10 13.15
C ASP A 225 41.79 -13.90 13.60
N ASN A 226 41.13 -12.92 14.22
CA ASN A 226 41.79 -12.07 15.21
C ASN A 226 41.09 -12.27 16.55
N VAL A 227 41.80 -13.04 17.37
CA VAL A 227 41.61 -13.24 18.80
C VAL A 227 41.74 -11.89 19.51
N ILE A 228 40.74 -11.51 20.29
CA ILE A 228 40.87 -10.49 21.34
C ILE A 228 40.98 -11.26 22.64
N ASN A 229 42.19 -11.31 23.21
CA ASN A 229 42.40 -11.67 24.61
C ASN A 229 41.92 -10.51 25.48
N ILE A 230 41.16 -10.83 26.51
CA ILE A 230 40.87 -9.94 27.64
C ILE A 230 41.48 -10.63 28.86
N ASP A 231 42.47 -9.95 29.46
CA ASP A 231 42.94 -10.20 30.83
C ASP A 231 41.88 -9.79 31.86
#